data_AF-D4DF29-F1
#
_entry.id   AF-D4DF29-F1
#
_cell.length_a   1.000
_cell.length_b   1.000
_cell.length_c   1.000
_cell.angle_alpha   90.00
_cell.angle_beta   90.00
_cell.angle_gamma   90.00
#
_symmetry.space_group_name_H-M   'P 1'
#
loop_
_entity.id
_entity.type
_entity.pdbx_description
1 polymer ?
#
loop_
_entity_poly.entity_id
_entity_poly.type
_entity_poly.pdbx_seq_one_letter_code
_entity_poly.pdbx_strand_id
1 'polypeptide(L)'
;MVPVQKWWQVPYFWAGTKCYDFLAGSEGIESSYFLPRSKALDAFPMLRKDNLFGALVYYDGAHNDSRMNVSLAMTAALYGCTVVNHMEVTGLTKDANGKLNGAKVKDLIAERNGEKDGEFTIKAKSIINATGPFTDSIRKLDDPSINEIVAPSSGVHIILPGYYSPAKMGLIDPSTSDGRVIFFLPWQGNTIAGTTDSPTEITKDPIPSEEDINWILSEIRGYLAPDINVQRDDVLAAWSGIRPLVRDPKAKNTESLVRNHLISVSNSGLLTCAGGKWTTYRQMAEEAVDEAIKQVNLRPGKPLATPNTSGVLSYSDNAVLDGTCQTHRVRLMGAHGYSKTLFINLIQHFGLATDVAKHLTQSYGDRAWEVAALSNPTDMRFPLRGVRLSPLYPFIDGEVRYAVRREYAQTAVDVLARRTRLAFLNAQAALETLPLVIDLMAEELKWDAKRKQTEWDDSVRFLMSMGLDKRRLGISRKDVEAGKF
;
A
#
# COMPACT_ATOMS: atom_id res chain seq x y z
N MET A 1 10.64 9.80 16.66
CA MET A 1 11.34 9.99 17.95
C MET A 1 10.89 8.92 18.94
N VAL A 2 11.78 8.47 19.80
CA VAL A 2 11.52 7.60 20.95
C VAL A 2 11.57 8.49 22.22
N PRO A 3 10.43 8.82 22.86
CA PRO A 3 10.44 9.57 24.10
C PRO A 3 11.16 8.78 25.20
N VAL A 4 11.99 9.46 25.98
CA VAL A 4 12.74 8.87 27.08
C VAL A 4 12.24 9.45 28.39
N GLN A 5 11.81 8.57 29.30
CA GLN A 5 11.30 8.98 30.59
C GLN A 5 12.38 9.03 31.68
N LYS A 6 13.34 8.11 31.62
CA LYS A 6 14.41 7.99 32.62
C LYS A 6 15.77 8.23 32.00
N TRP A 7 16.63 8.99 32.67
CA TRP A 7 17.95 9.38 32.16
C TRP A 7 18.82 8.17 31.73
N TRP A 8 18.71 7.04 32.44
CA TRP A 8 19.50 5.83 32.15
C TRP A 8 19.06 5.10 30.88
N GLN A 9 17.87 5.36 30.34
CA GLN A 9 17.43 4.79 29.07
C GLN A 9 18.16 5.44 27.88
N VAL A 10 18.70 6.65 28.05
CA VAL A 10 19.43 7.36 26.99
C VAL A 10 20.62 6.56 26.46
N PRO A 11 21.59 6.09 27.28
CA PRO A 11 22.71 5.30 26.75
C PRO A 11 22.25 4.01 26.05
N TYR A 12 21.18 3.37 26.53
CA TYR A 12 20.64 2.16 25.90
C TYR A 12 20.07 2.45 24.50
N PHE A 13 19.14 3.40 24.38
CA PHE A 13 18.56 3.75 23.07
C PHE A 13 19.57 4.44 22.14
N TRP A 14 20.52 5.20 22.68
CA TRP A 14 21.62 5.76 21.90
C TRP A 14 22.49 4.67 21.28
N ALA A 15 22.90 3.66 22.06
CA ALA A 15 23.66 2.53 21.54
C ALA A 15 22.88 1.76 20.46
N GLY A 16 21.58 1.51 20.69
CA GLY A 16 20.71 0.85 19.72
C GLY A 16 20.57 1.62 18.40
N THR A 17 20.29 2.92 18.48
CA THR A 17 20.17 3.77 17.28
C THR A 17 21.50 3.97 16.56
N LYS A 18 22.63 4.02 17.26
CA LYS A 18 23.95 4.07 16.60
C LYS A 18 24.36 2.75 15.97
N CYS A 19 23.97 1.62 16.56
CA CYS A 19 24.10 0.32 15.90
C CYS A 19 23.26 0.28 14.61
N TYR A 20 22.04 0.84 14.65
CA TYR A 20 21.17 0.96 13.48
C TYR A 20 21.80 1.83 12.37
N ASP A 21 22.31 3.04 12.72
CA ASP A 21 23.06 3.90 11.80
C ASP A 21 24.26 3.15 11.16
N PHE A 22 25.00 2.40 11.98
CA PHE A 22 26.17 1.64 11.51
C PHE A 22 25.79 0.53 10.53
N LEU A 23 24.73 -0.23 10.82
CA LEU A 23 24.24 -1.30 9.96
C LEU A 23 23.68 -0.76 8.63
N ALA A 24 23.10 0.44 8.63
CA ALA A 24 22.63 1.10 7.41
C ALA A 24 23.78 1.50 6.48
N GLY A 25 24.97 1.77 7.01
CA GLY A 25 26.17 2.06 6.22
C GLY A 25 25.97 3.23 5.25
N SER A 26 26.32 3.04 3.97
CA SER A 26 26.15 4.05 2.92
C SER A 26 24.69 4.31 2.51
N GLU A 27 23.77 3.43 2.91
CA GLU A 27 22.33 3.55 2.63
C GLU A 27 21.59 4.29 3.77
N GLY A 28 22.33 4.79 4.77
CA GLY A 28 21.77 5.58 5.87
C GLY A 28 21.14 6.88 5.36
N ILE A 29 19.91 7.16 5.81
CA ILE A 29 19.18 8.38 5.44
C ILE A 29 19.84 9.60 6.07
N GLU A 30 19.97 9.58 7.40
CA GLU A 30 20.58 10.62 8.23
C GLU A 30 21.00 9.98 9.57
N SER A 31 21.92 10.60 10.30
CA SER A 31 22.40 10.04 11.59
C SER A 31 21.45 10.34 12.76
N SER A 32 21.32 9.37 13.67
CA SER A 32 20.53 9.52 14.90
C SER A 32 21.09 10.61 15.83
N TYR A 33 20.21 11.25 16.61
CA TYR A 33 20.59 12.29 17.55
C TYR A 33 19.67 12.33 18.78
N PHE A 34 20.12 13.01 19.83
CA PHE A 34 19.36 13.20 21.07
C PHE A 34 18.73 14.59 21.10
N LEU A 35 17.46 14.65 21.46
CA LEU A 35 16.72 15.87 21.76
C LEU A 35 16.58 16.03 23.28
N PRO A 36 17.15 17.10 23.86
CA PRO A 36 16.82 17.49 25.23
C PRO A 36 15.32 17.77 25.40
N ARG A 37 14.81 17.64 26.63
CA ARG A 37 13.38 17.85 26.96
C ARG A 37 12.74 19.07 26.27
N SER A 38 13.37 20.24 26.36
CA SER A 38 12.83 21.47 25.76
C SER A 38 12.68 21.34 24.25
N LYS A 39 13.69 20.81 23.55
CA LYS A 39 13.65 20.60 22.10
C LYS A 39 12.67 19.50 21.67
N ALA A 40 12.50 18.47 22.50
CA ALA A 40 11.49 17.44 22.26
C ALA A 40 10.06 18.04 22.32
N LEU A 41 9.79 18.89 23.32
CA LEU A 41 8.51 19.59 23.45
C LEU A 41 8.32 20.66 22.36
N ASP A 42 9.37 21.36 21.93
CA ASP A 42 9.30 22.28 20.79
C ASP A 42 8.95 21.54 19.49
N ALA A 43 9.54 20.37 19.27
CA ALA A 43 9.30 19.55 18.08
C ALA A 43 7.95 18.82 18.12
N PHE A 44 7.48 18.44 19.31
CA PHE A 44 6.21 17.74 19.54
C PHE A 44 5.43 18.40 20.71
N PRO A 45 4.73 19.52 20.46
CA PRO A 45 4.09 20.31 21.53
C PRO A 45 3.01 19.59 22.33
N MET A 46 2.36 18.60 21.72
CA MET A 46 1.32 17.79 22.36
C MET A 46 1.87 16.64 23.21
N LEU A 47 3.19 16.44 23.23
CA LEU A 47 3.80 15.36 23.98
C LEU A 47 3.60 15.58 25.48
N ARG A 48 3.30 14.51 26.21
CA ARG A 48 3.14 14.54 27.65
C ARG A 48 4.43 15.02 28.32
N LYS A 49 4.28 16.03 29.19
CA LYS A 49 5.41 16.71 29.86
C LYS A 49 5.91 15.97 31.09
N ASP A 50 5.04 15.17 31.71
CA ASP A 50 5.31 14.43 32.94
C ASP A 50 6.41 13.39 32.70
N ASN A 51 7.41 13.36 33.59
CA ASN A 51 8.51 12.40 33.54
C ASN A 51 9.29 12.35 32.21
N LEU A 52 9.19 13.37 31.34
CA LEU A 52 9.95 13.42 30.09
C LEU A 52 11.39 13.90 30.34
N PHE A 53 12.38 13.05 30.10
CA PHE A 53 13.80 13.42 30.16
C PHE A 53 14.31 14.01 28.83
N GLY A 54 13.85 13.46 27.71
CA GLY A 54 14.23 13.87 26.36
C GLY A 54 13.68 12.90 25.33
N ALA A 55 14.24 12.90 24.13
CA ALA A 55 13.87 11.93 23.09
C ALA A 55 15.07 11.53 22.23
N LEU A 56 15.12 10.29 21.78
CA LEU A 56 16.04 9.86 20.72
C LEU A 56 15.35 10.00 19.37
N VAL A 57 16.07 10.52 18.38
CA VAL A 57 15.60 10.59 17.00
C VAL A 57 16.50 9.69 16.16
N TYR A 58 15.87 8.81 15.40
CA TYR A 58 16.50 8.04 14.33
C TYR A 58 15.65 8.21 13.06
N TYR A 59 16.21 7.83 11.93
CA TYR A 59 15.57 7.96 10.63
C TYR A 59 15.21 6.59 10.07
N ASP A 60 14.05 6.52 9.43
CA ASP A 60 13.53 5.34 8.77
C ASP A 60 12.82 5.74 7.47
N GLY A 61 12.61 4.78 6.59
CA GLY A 61 11.95 4.98 5.31
C GLY A 61 10.43 4.95 5.44
N ALA A 62 9.75 5.98 4.93
CA ALA A 62 8.32 5.94 4.67
C ALA A 62 8.08 5.85 3.16
N HIS A 63 7.15 4.99 2.75
CA HIS A 63 6.75 4.89 1.34
C HIS A 63 5.26 4.60 1.22
N ASN A 64 4.71 4.88 0.03
CA ASN A 64 3.35 4.50 -0.30
C ASN A 64 3.38 3.10 -0.94
N ASP A 65 3.05 2.08 -0.13
CA ASP A 65 2.96 0.67 -0.51
C ASP A 65 2.09 0.42 -1.76
N SER A 66 0.84 0.91 -1.77
CA SER A 66 -0.08 0.71 -2.88
C SER A 66 0.40 1.36 -4.17
N ARG A 67 0.97 2.57 -4.09
CA ARG A 67 1.55 3.25 -5.25
C ARG A 67 2.77 2.54 -5.78
N MET A 68 3.68 2.14 -4.90
CA MET A 68 4.86 1.38 -5.28
C MET A 68 4.48 0.06 -5.96
N ASN A 69 3.45 -0.63 -5.46
CA ASN A 69 2.95 -1.86 -6.09
C ASN A 69 2.41 -1.60 -7.50
N VAL A 70 1.63 -0.53 -7.69
CA VAL A 70 1.16 -0.13 -9.04
C VAL A 70 2.35 0.23 -9.94
N SER A 71 3.30 1.03 -9.47
CA SER A 71 4.50 1.39 -10.24
C SER A 71 5.33 0.16 -10.62
N LEU A 72 5.46 -0.84 -9.75
CA LEU A 72 6.12 -2.11 -10.07
C LEU A 72 5.41 -2.83 -11.21
N ALA A 73 4.09 -3.00 -11.09
CA ALA A 73 3.27 -3.65 -12.10
C ALA A 73 3.34 -2.93 -13.46
N MET A 74 3.25 -1.59 -13.44
CA MET A 74 3.28 -0.80 -14.67
C MET A 74 4.69 -0.75 -15.29
N THR A 75 5.74 -0.79 -14.46
CA THR A 75 7.11 -0.94 -14.94
C THR A 75 7.29 -2.30 -15.61
N ALA A 76 6.81 -3.39 -15.01
CA ALA A 76 6.84 -4.71 -15.63
C ALA A 76 6.10 -4.72 -16.99
N ALA A 77 4.91 -4.11 -17.05
CA ALA A 77 4.17 -3.99 -18.31
C ALA A 77 4.96 -3.24 -19.39
N LEU A 78 5.66 -2.16 -19.00
CA LEU A 78 6.53 -1.41 -19.90
C LEU A 78 7.70 -2.26 -20.43
N TYR A 79 8.25 -3.16 -19.61
CA TYR A 79 9.27 -4.15 -20.02
C TYR A 79 8.70 -5.34 -20.81
N GLY A 80 7.40 -5.32 -21.16
CA GLY A 80 6.76 -6.31 -22.02
C GLY A 80 5.99 -7.41 -21.28
N CYS A 81 5.84 -7.32 -19.95
CA CYS A 81 4.99 -8.25 -19.22
C CYS A 81 3.51 -8.00 -19.53
N THR A 82 2.72 -9.07 -19.69
CA THR A 82 1.25 -8.95 -19.63
C THR A 82 0.83 -8.91 -18.17
N VAL A 83 0.22 -7.81 -17.76
CA VAL A 83 -0.24 -7.58 -16.38
C VAL A 83 -1.75 -7.43 -16.40
N VAL A 84 -2.45 -8.23 -15.60
CA VAL A 84 -3.92 -8.21 -15.54
C VAL A 84 -4.37 -8.28 -14.08
N ASN A 85 -5.13 -7.29 -13.63
CA ASN A 85 -5.85 -7.32 -12.36
C ASN A 85 -7.26 -7.89 -12.55
N HIS A 86 -7.94 -8.21 -11.44
CA HIS A 86 -9.31 -8.76 -11.44
C HIS A 86 -9.45 -10.09 -12.22
N MET A 87 -8.38 -10.86 -12.26
CA MET A 87 -8.31 -12.21 -12.84
C MET A 87 -8.06 -13.21 -11.70
N GLU A 88 -9.04 -14.04 -11.39
CA GLU A 88 -8.95 -15.03 -10.32
C GLU A 88 -8.42 -16.37 -10.85
N VAL A 89 -7.48 -16.99 -10.14
CA VAL A 89 -7.05 -18.36 -10.44
C VAL A 89 -8.01 -19.33 -9.74
N THR A 90 -8.78 -20.08 -10.53
CA THR A 90 -9.79 -21.04 -10.03
C THR A 90 -9.30 -22.49 -10.06
N GLY A 91 -8.18 -22.76 -10.74
CA GLY A 91 -7.60 -24.09 -10.78
C GLY A 91 -6.23 -24.13 -11.45
N LEU A 92 -5.54 -25.26 -11.29
CA LEU A 92 -4.25 -25.53 -11.93
C LEU A 92 -4.38 -26.68 -12.93
N THR A 93 -3.64 -26.62 -14.04
CA THR A 93 -3.63 -27.68 -15.05
C THR A 93 -2.30 -28.44 -15.04
N LYS A 94 -2.39 -29.77 -15.14
CA LYS A 94 -1.25 -30.68 -15.19
C LYS A 94 -1.17 -31.40 -16.53
N ASP A 95 0.03 -31.78 -16.94
CA ASP A 95 0.26 -32.68 -18.07
C ASP A 95 0.06 -34.15 -17.68
N ALA A 96 0.28 -35.06 -18.63
CA ALA A 96 0.17 -36.50 -18.41
C ALA A 96 1.17 -37.06 -17.38
N ASN A 97 2.27 -36.34 -17.12
CA ASN A 97 3.28 -36.71 -16.12
C ASN A 97 3.00 -36.09 -14.74
N GLY A 98 1.85 -35.42 -14.58
CA GLY A 98 1.47 -34.75 -13.35
C GLY A 98 2.22 -33.43 -13.08
N LYS A 99 2.92 -32.87 -14.09
CA LYS A 99 3.62 -31.58 -13.98
C LYS A 99 2.72 -30.42 -14.38
N LEU A 100 2.83 -29.30 -13.68
CA LEU A 100 2.05 -28.11 -13.99
C LEU A 100 2.38 -27.54 -15.36
N ASN A 101 1.35 -27.15 -16.11
CA ASN A 101 1.50 -26.58 -17.46
C ASN A 101 0.57 -25.39 -17.73
N GLY A 102 -0.13 -24.89 -16.71
CA GLY A 102 -1.06 -23.78 -16.84
C GLY A 102 -1.99 -23.62 -15.64
N ALA A 103 -2.86 -22.63 -15.73
CA ALA A 103 -3.89 -22.32 -14.74
C ALA A 103 -5.23 -22.03 -15.43
N LYS A 104 -6.32 -22.43 -14.76
CA LYS A 104 -7.67 -21.97 -15.07
C LYS A 104 -7.89 -20.64 -14.37
N VAL A 105 -8.38 -19.67 -15.11
CA VAL A 105 -8.61 -18.32 -14.63
C VAL A 105 -10.01 -17.85 -14.95
N LYS A 106 -10.52 -16.93 -14.14
CA LYS A 106 -11.83 -16.29 -14.30
C LYS A 106 -11.69 -14.77 -14.31
N ASP A 107 -12.21 -14.12 -15.35
CA ASP A 107 -12.31 -12.66 -15.42
C ASP A 107 -13.47 -12.14 -14.55
N LEU A 108 -13.14 -11.38 -13.51
CA LEU A 108 -14.12 -10.82 -12.57
C LEU A 108 -14.73 -9.51 -13.07
N ILE A 109 -14.13 -8.83 -14.06
CA ILE A 109 -14.69 -7.61 -14.67
C ILE A 109 -15.76 -7.96 -15.69
N ALA A 110 -15.54 -9.00 -16.50
CA ALA A 110 -16.56 -9.50 -17.44
C ALA A 110 -17.86 -9.85 -16.70
N GLU A 111 -17.76 -10.57 -15.57
CA GLU A 111 -18.91 -10.90 -14.72
C GLU A 111 -19.61 -9.63 -14.17
N ARG A 112 -18.83 -8.65 -13.72
CA ARG A 112 -19.35 -7.35 -13.25
C ARG A 112 -20.06 -6.55 -14.34
N ASN A 113 -19.65 -6.73 -15.59
CA ASN A 113 -20.29 -6.13 -16.77
C ASN A 113 -21.49 -6.96 -17.28
N GLY A 114 -21.81 -8.09 -16.63
CA GLY A 114 -22.96 -8.94 -16.97
C GLY A 114 -22.69 -10.00 -18.04
N GLU A 115 -21.43 -10.26 -18.35
CA GLU A 115 -21.01 -11.33 -19.27
C GLU A 115 -21.03 -12.68 -18.54
N LYS A 116 -21.43 -13.75 -19.26
CA LYS A 116 -21.76 -15.06 -18.65
C LYS A 116 -20.63 -16.08 -18.61
N ASP A 117 -19.56 -15.85 -19.37
CA ASP A 117 -18.46 -16.81 -19.51
C ASP A 117 -17.12 -16.06 -19.57
N GLY A 118 -16.43 -16.05 -18.43
CA GLY A 118 -15.11 -15.41 -18.27
C GLY A 118 -14.03 -16.41 -17.90
N GLU A 119 -14.31 -17.72 -17.96
CA GLU A 119 -13.34 -18.75 -17.59
C GLU A 119 -12.54 -19.25 -18.80
N PHE A 120 -11.22 -19.26 -18.67
CA PHE A 120 -10.34 -19.81 -19.70
C PHE A 120 -9.05 -20.34 -19.08
N THR A 121 -8.21 -20.99 -19.90
CA THR A 121 -6.94 -21.57 -19.45
C THR A 121 -5.77 -20.79 -20.01
N ILE A 122 -4.85 -20.39 -19.14
CA ILE A 122 -3.55 -19.83 -19.52
C ILE A 122 -2.51 -20.92 -19.43
N LYS A 123 -1.75 -21.14 -20.52
CA LYS A 123 -0.61 -22.05 -20.54
C LYS A 123 0.64 -21.36 -20.05
N ALA A 124 1.41 -22.05 -19.21
CA ALA A 124 2.65 -21.53 -18.65
C ALA A 124 3.67 -22.66 -18.50
N LYS A 125 4.96 -22.33 -18.68
CA LYS A 125 6.06 -23.27 -18.43
C LYS A 125 6.34 -23.41 -16.93
N SER A 126 6.22 -22.33 -16.19
CA SER A 126 6.43 -22.26 -14.74
C SER A 126 5.32 -21.40 -14.12
N ILE A 127 4.90 -21.75 -12.90
CA ILE A 127 3.86 -21.05 -12.15
C ILE A 127 4.43 -20.68 -10.78
N ILE A 128 4.43 -19.38 -10.48
CA ILE A 128 4.84 -18.84 -9.18
C ILE A 128 3.59 -18.41 -8.40
N ASN A 129 3.37 -19.04 -7.25
CA ASN A 129 2.38 -18.63 -6.25
C ASN A 129 3.01 -17.60 -5.31
N ALA A 130 2.56 -16.35 -5.43
CA ALA A 130 2.95 -15.22 -4.58
C ALA A 130 1.70 -14.50 -4.02
N THR A 131 0.71 -15.27 -3.55
CA THR A 131 -0.62 -14.78 -3.17
C THR A 131 -0.75 -14.34 -1.71
N GLY A 132 0.37 -14.06 -1.04
CA GLY A 132 0.38 -13.50 0.32
C GLY A 132 -0.40 -14.38 1.30
N PRO A 133 -1.37 -13.84 2.07
CA PRO A 133 -2.17 -14.63 3.01
C PRO A 133 -2.91 -15.80 2.35
N PHE A 134 -3.23 -15.70 1.05
CA PHE A 134 -3.96 -16.72 0.30
C PHE A 134 -3.06 -17.83 -0.26
N THR A 135 -1.78 -17.84 0.09
CA THR A 135 -0.78 -18.81 -0.39
C THR A 135 -1.29 -20.24 -0.34
N ASP A 136 -1.86 -20.66 0.78
CA ASP A 136 -2.32 -22.03 0.97
C ASP A 136 -3.53 -22.39 0.12
N SER A 137 -4.36 -21.43 -0.27
CA SER A 137 -5.48 -21.67 -1.19
C SER A 137 -4.97 -22.16 -2.54
N ILE A 138 -3.94 -21.51 -3.10
CA ILE A 138 -3.33 -21.92 -4.37
C ILE A 138 -2.54 -23.22 -4.21
N ARG A 139 -1.82 -23.41 -3.09
CA ARG A 139 -1.10 -24.67 -2.85
C ARG A 139 -2.07 -25.87 -2.80
N LYS A 140 -3.25 -25.71 -2.19
CA LYS A 140 -4.28 -26.76 -2.12
C LYS A 140 -4.95 -27.04 -3.47
N LEU A 141 -4.95 -26.10 -4.42
CA LEU A 141 -5.33 -26.38 -5.81
C LEU A 141 -4.33 -27.32 -6.51
N ASP A 142 -3.06 -27.33 -6.08
CA ASP A 142 -2.05 -28.25 -6.59
C ASP A 142 -2.12 -29.62 -5.92
N ASP A 143 -2.17 -29.65 -4.59
CA ASP A 143 -2.27 -30.87 -3.79
C ASP A 143 -3.13 -30.62 -2.55
N PRO A 144 -4.37 -31.16 -2.50
CA PRO A 144 -5.28 -30.96 -1.36
C PRO A 144 -4.79 -31.57 -0.04
N SER A 145 -3.81 -32.47 -0.06
CA SER A 145 -3.36 -33.24 1.10
C SER A 145 -2.31 -32.51 1.96
N ILE A 146 -1.78 -31.39 1.49
CA ILE A 146 -0.71 -30.65 2.15
C ILE A 146 -1.21 -29.90 3.39
N ASN A 147 -0.31 -29.77 4.36
CA ASN A 147 -0.52 -28.88 5.50
C ASN A 147 -0.34 -27.41 5.11
N GLU A 148 -1.15 -26.56 5.75
CA GLU A 148 -1.01 -25.11 5.66
C GLU A 148 0.28 -24.63 6.29
N ILE A 149 0.90 -23.62 5.67
CA ILE A 149 2.13 -23.01 6.15
C ILE A 149 1.90 -21.57 6.62
N VAL A 150 0.80 -20.94 6.22
CA VAL A 150 0.48 -19.56 6.62
C VAL A 150 -0.16 -19.55 8.01
N ALA A 151 0.40 -18.73 8.89
CA ALA A 151 -0.15 -18.38 10.19
C ALA A 151 -0.63 -16.92 10.12
N PRO A 152 -1.88 -16.66 9.69
CA PRO A 152 -2.40 -15.30 9.50
C PRO A 152 -2.48 -14.52 10.82
N SER A 153 -2.03 -13.27 10.78
CA SER A 153 -2.18 -12.30 11.89
C SER A 153 -2.77 -10.98 11.37
N SER A 154 -3.79 -10.48 12.07
CA SER A 154 -4.41 -9.17 11.84
C SER A 154 -3.55 -8.06 12.43
N GLY A 155 -3.46 -6.94 11.70
CA GLY A 155 -2.88 -5.70 12.20
C GLY A 155 -3.76 -4.51 11.87
N VAL A 156 -4.24 -3.83 12.91
CA VAL A 156 -5.11 -2.67 12.80
C VAL A 156 -4.31 -1.37 12.88
N HIS A 157 -4.69 -0.41 12.04
CA HIS A 157 -4.29 0.99 12.16
C HIS A 157 -5.53 1.88 12.18
N ILE A 158 -5.41 3.02 12.86
CA ILE A 158 -6.40 4.10 12.83
C ILE A 158 -5.78 5.38 12.27
N ILE A 159 -6.62 6.19 11.64
CA ILE A 159 -6.26 7.53 11.19
C ILE A 159 -6.97 8.57 12.03
N LEU A 160 -6.20 9.56 12.48
CA LEU A 160 -6.64 10.70 13.27
C LEU A 160 -6.34 12.00 12.49
N PRO A 161 -6.99 13.12 12.85
CA PRO A 161 -6.67 14.44 12.33
C PRO A 161 -5.18 14.77 12.42
N GLY A 162 -4.64 15.42 11.39
CA GLY A 162 -3.19 15.66 11.29
C GLY A 162 -2.62 16.56 12.39
N TYR A 163 -3.45 17.28 13.13
CA TYR A 163 -2.99 18.07 14.26
C TYR A 163 -2.49 17.22 15.42
N TYR A 164 -2.75 15.91 15.46
CA TYR A 164 -2.30 15.00 16.53
C TYR A 164 -0.81 14.61 16.44
N SER A 165 -0.14 14.87 15.30
CA SER A 165 1.31 14.66 15.14
C SER A 165 1.99 15.81 14.40
N PRO A 166 3.24 16.17 14.74
CA PRO A 166 4.02 17.13 13.96
C PRO A 166 4.25 16.66 12.51
N ALA A 167 4.19 17.57 11.55
CA ALA A 167 4.27 17.24 10.12
C ALA A 167 5.58 16.55 9.67
N LYS A 168 6.66 16.64 10.44
CA LYS A 168 7.99 16.11 10.10
C LYS A 168 8.55 15.12 11.13
N MET A 169 7.75 14.74 12.14
CA MET A 169 8.25 13.93 13.23
C MET A 169 7.14 13.04 13.77
N GLY A 170 7.35 11.72 13.66
CA GLY A 170 6.50 10.74 14.33
C GLY A 170 7.04 10.36 15.71
N LEU A 171 6.22 9.62 16.45
CA LEU A 171 6.55 9.00 17.72
C LEU A 171 6.51 7.48 17.57
N ILE A 172 7.44 6.81 18.25
CA ILE A 172 7.44 5.36 18.41
C ILE A 172 7.51 5.06 19.90
N ASP A 173 6.69 4.12 20.33
CA ASP A 173 6.82 3.44 21.60
C ASP A 173 7.29 2.00 21.35
N PRO A 174 8.51 1.65 21.76
CA PRO A 174 9.05 0.31 21.59
C PRO A 174 8.54 -0.71 22.63
N SER A 175 7.75 -0.30 23.62
CA SER A 175 7.27 -1.17 24.71
C SER A 175 5.97 -0.62 25.33
N THR A 176 4.87 -0.76 24.61
CA THR A 176 3.50 -0.47 25.08
C THR A 176 3.11 -1.27 26.33
N SER A 177 1.91 -1.02 26.85
CA SER A 177 1.38 -1.67 28.08
C SER A 177 1.45 -3.21 28.09
N ASP A 178 1.48 -3.85 26.92
CA ASP A 178 1.59 -5.31 26.75
C ASP A 178 2.86 -5.76 26.00
N GLY A 179 3.82 -4.85 25.79
CA GLY A 179 5.11 -5.14 25.15
C GLY A 179 5.09 -5.07 23.62
N ARG A 180 3.97 -4.67 23.00
CA ARG A 180 3.91 -4.35 21.56
C ARG A 180 4.58 -3.01 21.24
N VAL A 181 4.77 -2.76 19.94
CA VAL A 181 5.29 -1.48 19.42
C VAL A 181 4.13 -0.68 18.81
N ILE A 182 3.96 0.57 19.22
CA ILE A 182 3.05 1.50 18.55
C ILE A 182 3.84 2.62 17.86
N PHE A 183 3.42 2.91 16.64
CA PHE A 183 3.83 4.03 15.83
C PHE A 183 2.71 5.04 15.81
N PHE A 184 3.10 6.31 15.83
CA PHE A 184 2.21 7.45 15.76
C PHE A 184 2.84 8.51 14.86
N LEU A 185 2.50 8.49 13.58
CA LEU A 185 3.29 9.13 12.53
C LEU A 185 2.45 10.14 11.74
N PRO A 186 3.03 11.28 11.31
CA PRO A 186 2.39 12.12 10.29
C PRO A 186 2.28 11.33 8.98
N TRP A 187 1.09 11.35 8.38
CA TRP A 187 0.80 10.55 7.20
C TRP A 187 -0.24 11.23 6.29
N GLN A 188 0.23 11.72 5.13
CA GLN A 188 -0.60 12.36 4.09
C GLN A 188 -1.57 13.45 4.59
N GLY A 189 -1.09 14.31 5.49
CA GLY A 189 -1.90 15.39 6.08
C GLY A 189 -2.71 14.98 7.31
N ASN A 190 -2.72 13.69 7.64
CA ASN A 190 -3.34 13.11 8.82
C ASN A 190 -2.28 12.52 9.76
N THR A 191 -2.72 11.84 10.82
CA THR A 191 -1.86 11.06 11.72
C THR A 191 -2.27 9.59 11.69
N ILE A 192 -1.34 8.69 11.36
CA ILE A 192 -1.57 7.24 11.44
C ILE A 192 -1.07 6.71 12.78
N ALA A 193 -1.86 5.82 13.39
CA ALA A 193 -1.48 5.14 14.62
C ALA A 193 -1.73 3.63 14.54
N GLY A 194 -0.80 2.84 15.06
CA GLY A 194 -0.87 1.37 15.03
C GLY A 194 0.49 0.73 15.31
N THR A 195 0.60 -0.58 15.41
CA THR A 195 -0.38 -1.58 14.99
C THR A 195 -0.66 -2.59 16.09
N THR A 196 -1.81 -3.25 15.98
CA THR A 196 -2.10 -4.47 16.75
C THR A 196 -1.52 -5.72 16.06
N ASP A 197 -1.54 -6.83 16.78
CA ASP A 197 -1.10 -8.15 16.34
C ASP A 197 -1.98 -9.20 17.02
N SER A 198 -2.79 -9.91 16.25
CA SER A 198 -3.68 -10.96 16.77
C SER A 198 -3.95 -12.02 15.70
N PRO A 199 -3.98 -13.32 16.04
CA PRO A 199 -4.40 -14.36 15.11
C PRO A 199 -5.75 -14.04 14.46
N THR A 200 -5.92 -14.36 13.19
CA THR A 200 -7.15 -14.04 12.44
C THR A 200 -7.45 -15.05 11.36
N GLU A 201 -8.67 -15.06 10.86
CA GLU A 201 -9.03 -15.83 9.66
C GLU A 201 -8.68 -15.06 8.39
N ILE A 202 -8.37 -15.79 7.31
CA ILE A 202 -8.09 -15.19 6.02
C ILE A 202 -9.40 -14.75 5.38
N THR A 203 -9.52 -13.45 5.12
CA THR A 203 -10.63 -12.84 4.40
C THR A 203 -10.11 -11.75 3.46
N LYS A 204 -10.90 -11.43 2.44
CA LYS A 204 -10.55 -10.42 1.43
C LYS A 204 -10.51 -9.00 2.02
N ASP A 205 -11.53 -8.68 2.82
CA ASP A 205 -11.75 -7.34 3.36
C ASP A 205 -11.84 -7.41 4.90
N PRO A 206 -10.70 -7.64 5.60
CA PRO A 206 -10.70 -7.77 7.06
C PRO A 206 -11.15 -6.46 7.71
N ILE A 207 -12.02 -6.58 8.71
CA ILE A 207 -12.61 -5.43 9.42
C ILE A 207 -11.90 -5.28 10.76
N PRO A 208 -11.42 -4.07 11.12
CA PRO A 208 -10.82 -3.83 12.43
C PRO A 208 -11.86 -4.00 13.55
N SER A 209 -11.45 -4.57 14.68
CA SER A 209 -12.32 -4.69 15.84
C SER A 209 -12.38 -3.36 16.62
N GLU A 210 -13.51 -3.07 17.28
CA GLU A 210 -13.60 -1.91 18.19
C GLU A 210 -12.67 -2.07 19.40
N GLU A 211 -12.33 -3.30 19.79
CA GLU A 211 -11.34 -3.56 20.83
C GLU A 211 -9.94 -3.07 20.41
N ASP A 212 -9.49 -3.42 19.20
CA ASP A 212 -8.22 -2.94 18.65
C ASP A 212 -8.19 -1.42 18.54
N ILE A 213 -9.27 -0.81 18.04
CA ILE A 213 -9.37 0.65 17.89
C ILE A 213 -9.26 1.33 19.26
N ASN A 214 -10.01 0.86 20.26
CA ASN A 214 -9.99 1.43 21.60
C ASN A 214 -8.65 1.21 22.31
N TRP A 215 -8.00 0.07 22.07
CA TRP A 215 -6.64 -0.19 22.58
C TRP A 215 -5.65 0.82 22.00
N ILE A 216 -5.63 1.02 20.68
CA ILE A 216 -4.75 2.01 20.03
C ILE A 216 -5.00 3.42 20.61
N LEU A 217 -6.26 3.82 20.74
CA LEU A 217 -6.62 5.12 21.34
C LEU A 217 -6.12 5.25 22.78
N SER A 218 -6.23 4.18 23.58
CA SER A 218 -5.75 4.14 24.96
C SER A 218 -4.23 4.34 25.04
N GLU A 219 -3.46 3.64 24.21
CA GLU A 219 -2.00 3.78 24.18
C GLU A 219 -1.58 5.20 23.77
N ILE A 220 -2.20 5.79 22.75
CA ILE A 220 -1.91 7.15 22.30
C ILE A 220 -2.15 8.18 23.41
N ARG A 221 -3.25 8.06 24.18
CA ARG A 221 -3.55 8.97 25.31
C ARG A 221 -2.44 8.99 26.35
N GLY A 222 -1.70 7.89 26.51
CA GLY A 222 -0.55 7.83 27.43
C GLY A 222 0.59 8.80 27.05
N TYR A 223 0.72 9.10 25.75
CA TYR A 223 1.79 9.94 25.18
C TYR A 223 1.42 11.39 25.00
N LEU A 224 0.13 11.71 24.96
CA LEU A 224 -0.33 13.08 24.77
C LEU A 224 -0.50 13.79 26.11
N ALA A 225 -0.35 15.11 26.09
CA ALA A 225 -0.59 15.93 27.25
C ALA A 225 -2.06 15.79 27.72
N PRO A 226 -2.35 15.84 29.04
CA PRO A 226 -3.70 15.55 29.56
C PRO A 226 -4.82 16.48 29.04
N ASP A 227 -4.46 17.66 28.53
CA ASP A 227 -5.36 18.63 27.90
C ASP A 227 -5.69 18.29 26.42
N ILE A 228 -4.94 17.37 25.81
CA ILE A 228 -5.18 16.86 24.47
C ILE A 228 -6.05 15.61 24.57
N ASN A 229 -7.35 15.80 24.36
CA ASN A 229 -8.31 14.70 24.39
C ASN A 229 -8.35 13.98 23.04
N VAL A 230 -8.21 12.66 23.06
CA VAL A 230 -8.39 11.79 21.89
C VAL A 230 -9.59 10.89 22.14
N GLN A 231 -10.57 10.93 21.26
CA GLN A 231 -11.82 10.22 21.36
C GLN A 231 -12.03 9.29 20.16
N ARG A 232 -13.01 8.40 20.28
CA ARG A 232 -13.39 7.49 19.19
C ARG A 232 -13.90 8.23 17.96
N ASP A 233 -14.53 9.39 18.16
CA ASP A 233 -15.07 10.25 17.10
C ASP A 233 -13.98 10.99 16.31
N ASP A 234 -12.75 11.06 16.84
CA ASP A 234 -11.61 11.59 16.10
C ASP A 234 -11.08 10.60 15.04
N VAL A 235 -11.52 9.34 15.07
CA VAL A 235 -11.06 8.33 14.11
C VAL A 235 -11.72 8.55 12.75
N LEU A 236 -10.93 9.04 11.79
CA LEU A 236 -11.36 9.32 10.42
C LEU A 236 -11.47 8.06 9.56
N ALA A 237 -10.62 7.07 9.83
CA ALA A 237 -10.64 5.76 9.19
C ALA A 237 -9.97 4.73 10.11
N ALA A 238 -10.35 3.47 9.99
CA ALA A 238 -9.69 2.36 10.66
C ALA A 238 -9.66 1.16 9.72
N TRP A 239 -8.52 0.49 9.58
CA TRP A 239 -8.39 -0.63 8.65
C TRP A 239 -7.53 -1.73 9.24
N SER A 240 -7.79 -2.95 8.79
CA SER A 240 -6.99 -4.12 9.13
C SER A 240 -6.27 -4.66 7.89
N GLY A 241 -5.08 -5.22 8.10
CA GLY A 241 -4.36 -6.02 7.10
C GLY A 241 -3.96 -7.38 7.68
N ILE A 242 -3.87 -8.39 6.83
CA ILE A 242 -3.45 -9.74 7.23
C ILE A 242 -1.98 -9.95 6.87
N ARG A 243 -1.16 -10.24 7.88
CA ARG A 243 0.24 -10.60 7.76
C ARG A 243 0.35 -12.09 7.38
N PRO A 244 1.02 -12.43 6.27
CA PRO A 244 1.22 -13.82 5.88
C PRO A 244 2.44 -14.41 6.60
N LEU A 245 2.38 -14.56 7.92
CA LEU A 245 3.49 -15.20 8.65
C LEU A 245 3.59 -16.66 8.21
N VAL A 246 4.79 -17.22 8.08
CA VAL A 246 4.99 -18.57 7.54
C VAL A 246 5.68 -19.46 8.57
N ARG A 247 5.19 -20.68 8.71
CA ARG A 247 5.83 -21.78 9.45
C ARG A 247 6.67 -22.61 8.49
N ASP A 248 7.87 -23.00 8.91
CA ASP A 248 8.67 -23.92 8.10
C ASP A 248 8.05 -25.33 8.20
N PRO A 249 7.56 -25.92 7.09
CA PRO A 249 6.99 -27.27 7.10
C PRO A 249 8.00 -28.36 7.48
N LYS A 250 9.31 -28.06 7.48
CA LYS A 250 10.39 -28.98 7.87
C LYS A 250 10.85 -28.78 9.32
N ALA A 251 10.39 -27.73 10.01
CA ALA A 251 10.77 -27.50 11.40
C ALA A 251 10.08 -28.51 12.32
N LYS A 252 10.85 -29.15 13.21
CA LYS A 252 10.34 -30.09 14.22
C LYS A 252 9.48 -29.42 15.30
N ASN A 253 9.64 -28.10 15.48
CA ASN A 253 8.83 -27.29 16.40
C ASN A 253 7.88 -26.39 15.60
N THR A 254 6.59 -26.57 15.81
CA THR A 254 5.51 -25.82 15.15
C THR A 254 5.46 -24.32 15.48
N GLU A 255 6.28 -23.86 16.42
CA GLU A 255 6.31 -22.48 16.92
C GLU A 255 7.40 -21.59 16.27
N SER A 256 8.36 -22.16 15.55
CA SER A 256 9.41 -21.34 14.90
C SER A 256 8.89 -20.74 13.60
N LEU A 257 8.21 -19.60 13.70
CA LEU A 257 7.89 -18.75 12.55
C LEU A 257 9.17 -18.42 11.78
N VAL A 258 9.15 -18.63 10.47
CA VAL A 258 10.21 -18.18 9.57
C VAL A 258 10.17 -16.66 9.59
N ARG A 259 11.19 -16.03 10.19
CA ARG A 259 11.28 -14.57 10.26
C ARG A 259 11.56 -13.93 8.88
N ASN A 260 11.97 -14.74 7.90
CA ASN A 260 12.22 -14.36 6.51
C ASN A 260 11.09 -14.85 5.57
N HIS A 261 11.33 -14.84 4.27
CA HIS A 261 10.48 -15.51 3.28
C HIS A 261 10.85 -16.98 3.09
N LEU A 262 9.92 -17.75 2.53
CA LEU A 262 10.08 -19.15 2.14
C LEU A 262 9.93 -19.27 0.62
N ILE A 263 10.88 -19.95 -0.02
CA ILE A 263 10.76 -20.41 -1.41
C ILE A 263 10.74 -21.94 -1.38
N SER A 264 9.70 -22.53 -1.98
CA SER A 264 9.55 -23.98 -2.08
C SER A 264 8.98 -24.38 -3.44
N VAL A 265 9.29 -25.59 -3.89
CA VAL A 265 8.79 -26.15 -5.15
C VAL A 265 8.08 -27.46 -4.84
N SER A 266 6.84 -27.61 -5.30
CA SER A 266 6.07 -28.85 -5.12
C SER A 266 6.51 -29.94 -6.10
N ASN A 267 6.06 -31.18 -5.87
CA ASN A 267 6.35 -32.31 -6.78
C ASN A 267 5.82 -32.09 -8.21
N SER A 268 4.73 -31.34 -8.37
CA SER A 268 4.17 -31.00 -9.69
C SER A 268 4.88 -29.79 -10.33
N GLY A 269 5.72 -29.07 -9.58
CA GLY A 269 6.47 -27.91 -10.05
C GLY A 269 5.87 -26.55 -9.65
N LEU A 270 4.94 -26.48 -8.68
CA LEU A 270 4.44 -25.20 -8.18
C LEU A 270 5.53 -24.51 -7.35
N LEU A 271 6.02 -23.37 -7.81
CA LEU A 271 6.92 -22.55 -7.01
C LEU A 271 6.11 -21.65 -6.09
N THR A 272 6.31 -21.75 -4.78
CA THR A 272 5.65 -20.90 -3.79
C THR A 272 6.66 -19.94 -3.17
N CYS A 273 6.37 -18.63 -3.23
CA CYS A 273 7.07 -17.58 -2.51
C CYS A 273 6.12 -17.01 -1.44
N ALA A 274 6.40 -17.28 -0.16
CA ALA A 274 5.53 -16.95 0.96
C ALA A 274 6.27 -16.21 2.07
N GLY A 275 5.55 -15.43 2.86
CA GLY A 275 6.12 -14.66 3.97
C GLY A 275 6.90 -13.42 3.51
N GLY A 276 7.95 -13.09 4.26
CA GLY A 276 8.77 -11.91 3.98
C GLY A 276 8.11 -10.59 4.36
N LYS A 277 8.73 -9.49 3.91
CA LYS A 277 8.31 -8.11 4.20
C LYS A 277 8.36 -7.27 2.94
N TRP A 278 7.64 -6.17 2.95
CA TRP A 278 7.70 -5.21 1.85
C TRP A 278 9.11 -4.62 1.66
N THR A 279 9.90 -4.49 2.72
CA THR A 279 11.30 -4.00 2.61
C THR A 279 12.24 -4.98 1.89
N THR A 280 11.91 -6.27 1.86
CA THR A 280 12.75 -7.32 1.25
C THR A 280 12.20 -7.85 -0.07
N TYR A 281 11.10 -7.27 -0.57
CA TYR A 281 10.36 -7.80 -1.74
C TYR A 281 11.23 -8.03 -2.98
N ARG A 282 12.19 -7.13 -3.26
CA ARG A 282 13.06 -7.22 -4.44
C ARG A 282 13.95 -8.45 -4.39
N GLN A 283 14.56 -8.72 -3.22
CA GLN A 283 15.38 -9.90 -3.01
C GLN A 283 14.53 -11.18 -3.08
N MET A 284 13.33 -11.16 -2.47
CA MET A 284 12.39 -12.27 -2.56
C MET A 284 12.04 -12.62 -4.01
N ALA A 285 11.78 -11.59 -4.83
CA ALA A 285 11.47 -11.76 -6.24
C ALA A 285 12.67 -12.29 -7.04
N GLU A 286 13.88 -11.79 -6.78
CA GLU A 286 15.12 -12.29 -7.38
C GLU A 286 15.31 -13.78 -7.14
N GLU A 287 15.25 -14.21 -5.88
CA GLU A 287 15.41 -15.63 -5.51
C GLU A 287 14.29 -16.51 -6.11
N ALA A 288 13.04 -16.03 -6.15
CA ALA A 288 11.93 -16.78 -6.72
C ALA A 288 12.04 -16.93 -8.25
N VAL A 289 12.49 -15.88 -8.95
CA VAL A 289 12.71 -15.91 -10.40
C VAL A 289 13.91 -16.80 -10.75
N ASP A 290 15.00 -16.71 -9.98
CA ASP A 290 16.17 -17.58 -10.16
C ASP A 290 15.81 -19.05 -10.02
N GLU A 291 14.98 -19.38 -9.03
CA GLU A 291 14.50 -20.74 -8.84
C GLU A 291 13.56 -21.17 -9.98
N ALA A 292 12.67 -20.30 -10.46
CA ALA A 292 11.84 -20.59 -11.63
C ALA A 292 12.66 -20.86 -12.90
N ILE A 293 13.74 -20.10 -13.12
CA ILE A 293 14.66 -20.28 -14.24
C ILE A 293 15.31 -21.66 -14.18
N LYS A 294 15.78 -22.09 -13.00
CA LYS A 294 16.41 -23.40 -12.79
C LYS A 294 15.42 -24.54 -13.04
N GLN A 295 14.21 -24.45 -12.47
CA GLN A 295 13.24 -25.54 -12.49
C GLN A 295 12.80 -25.95 -13.91
N VAL A 296 12.69 -24.98 -14.83
CA VAL A 296 12.21 -25.25 -16.20
C VAL A 296 13.24 -24.89 -17.28
N ASN A 297 14.51 -24.74 -16.87
CA ASN A 297 15.66 -24.43 -17.73
C ASN A 297 15.38 -23.26 -18.69
N LEU A 298 14.84 -22.15 -18.16
CA LEU A 298 14.63 -20.95 -18.94
C LEU A 298 15.97 -20.38 -19.39
N ARG A 299 15.98 -19.73 -20.55
CA ARG A 299 17.14 -18.99 -21.07
C ARG A 299 16.76 -17.52 -21.19
N PRO A 300 16.83 -16.74 -20.09
CA PRO A 300 16.67 -15.30 -20.16
C PRO A 300 17.67 -14.72 -21.17
N GLY A 301 17.24 -13.74 -21.93
CA GLY A 301 18.08 -13.06 -22.91
C GLY A 301 17.72 -11.59 -22.98
N LYS A 302 18.36 -10.91 -23.93
CA LYS A 302 18.07 -9.50 -24.20
C LYS A 302 16.60 -9.32 -24.59
N PRO A 303 15.90 -8.28 -24.08
CA PRO A 303 14.56 -7.99 -24.53
C PRO A 303 14.57 -7.62 -26.02
N LEU A 304 13.49 -7.93 -26.72
CA LEU A 304 13.34 -7.62 -28.15
C LEU A 304 13.37 -6.10 -28.42
N ALA A 305 12.89 -5.31 -27.47
CA ALA A 305 12.99 -3.87 -27.46
C ALA A 305 13.27 -3.39 -26.04
N THR A 306 14.20 -2.44 -25.89
CA THR A 306 14.39 -1.72 -24.63
C THR A 306 13.37 -0.60 -24.55
N PRO A 307 12.40 -0.64 -23.63
CA PRO A 307 11.46 0.46 -23.50
C PRO A 307 12.18 1.72 -23.00
N ASN A 308 11.77 2.89 -23.48
CA ASN A 308 12.16 4.14 -22.85
C ASN A 308 11.38 4.31 -21.54
N THR A 309 11.99 3.91 -20.43
CA THR A 309 11.42 4.00 -19.08
C THR A 309 11.29 5.43 -18.57
N SER A 310 12.15 6.33 -19.04
CA SER A 310 12.15 7.72 -18.58
C SER A 310 11.11 8.60 -19.27
N GLY A 311 10.68 8.24 -20.48
CA GLY A 311 9.91 9.14 -21.34
C GLY A 311 10.72 10.32 -21.87
N VAL A 312 12.04 10.36 -21.62
CA VAL A 312 12.98 11.37 -22.10
C VAL A 312 13.96 10.68 -23.04
N LEU A 313 14.12 11.17 -24.26
CA LEU A 313 14.93 10.51 -25.29
C LEU A 313 16.42 10.35 -24.92
N SER A 314 16.92 11.11 -23.94
CA SER A 314 18.33 11.19 -23.56
C SER A 314 18.68 10.53 -22.22
N TYR A 315 17.75 9.83 -21.57
CA TYR A 315 18.00 9.17 -20.28
C TYR A 315 17.80 7.65 -20.36
N SER A 316 18.83 6.90 -19.98
CA SER A 316 18.80 5.45 -19.84
C SER A 316 19.12 5.06 -18.39
N ASP A 317 18.36 4.13 -17.83
CA ASP A 317 18.78 3.43 -16.63
C ASP A 317 20.04 2.63 -16.98
N ASN A 318 21.11 2.73 -16.19
CA ASN A 318 22.39 2.01 -16.40
C ASN A 318 22.28 0.47 -16.19
N ALA A 319 21.07 -0.08 -16.34
CA ALA A 319 20.76 -1.50 -16.21
C ALA A 319 21.24 -2.25 -17.47
N VAL A 320 21.99 -3.34 -17.27
CA VAL A 320 22.51 -4.16 -18.38
C VAL A 320 21.50 -5.25 -18.72
N LEU A 321 20.70 -5.06 -19.76
CA LEU A 321 19.60 -5.97 -20.12
C LEU A 321 20.09 -7.20 -20.90
N ASP A 322 20.98 -8.01 -20.32
CA ASP A 322 21.58 -9.21 -20.94
C ASP A 322 20.92 -10.54 -20.53
N GLY A 323 19.89 -10.49 -19.70
CA GLY A 323 19.21 -11.65 -19.12
C GLY A 323 19.58 -11.92 -17.67
N THR A 324 20.60 -11.23 -17.13
CA THR A 324 20.91 -11.26 -15.69
C THR A 324 19.95 -10.38 -14.89
N CYS A 325 19.81 -10.65 -13.58
CA CYS A 325 18.99 -9.82 -12.70
C CYS A 325 19.58 -8.41 -12.56
N GLN A 326 18.83 -7.40 -12.99
CA GLN A 326 19.23 -5.98 -12.90
C GLN A 326 18.27 -5.15 -12.06
N THR A 327 17.37 -5.78 -11.30
CA THR A 327 16.28 -5.08 -10.57
C THR A 327 16.79 -4.02 -9.59
N HIS A 328 18.02 -4.14 -9.08
CA HIS A 328 18.65 -3.15 -8.21
C HIS A 328 19.10 -1.86 -8.93
N ARG A 329 19.14 -1.85 -10.27
CA ARG A 329 19.51 -0.69 -11.11
C ARG A 329 18.32 -0.10 -11.88
N VAL A 330 17.21 -0.83 -11.95
CA VAL A 330 16.01 -0.40 -12.66
C VAL A 330 15.24 0.60 -11.80
N ARG A 331 14.98 1.77 -12.35
CA ARG A 331 14.09 2.75 -11.73
C ARG A 331 12.65 2.43 -12.11
N LEU A 332 11.74 2.56 -11.15
CA LEU A 332 10.31 2.39 -11.41
C LEU A 332 9.76 3.59 -12.18
N MET A 333 8.71 3.37 -12.98
CA MET A 333 8.00 4.46 -13.66
C MET A 333 7.56 5.55 -12.66
N GLY A 334 7.76 6.80 -13.06
CA GLY A 334 7.58 7.98 -12.21
C GLY A 334 8.90 8.54 -11.67
N ALA A 335 9.96 7.73 -11.54
CA ALA A 335 11.16 8.15 -10.83
C ALA A 335 12.15 8.98 -11.67
N HIS A 336 12.12 8.89 -13.01
CA HIS A 336 13.20 9.36 -13.88
C HIS A 336 13.30 10.89 -13.94
N GLY A 337 12.16 11.58 -14.08
CA GLY A 337 12.07 13.05 -14.10
C GLY A 337 11.71 13.68 -12.76
N TYR A 338 11.75 12.93 -11.66
CA TYR A 338 11.42 13.47 -10.34
C TYR A 338 12.49 14.46 -9.84
N SER A 339 12.04 15.55 -9.23
CA SER A 339 12.90 16.45 -8.47
C SER A 339 12.11 17.06 -7.30
N LYS A 340 12.82 17.51 -6.26
CA LYS A 340 12.19 18.17 -5.09
C LYS A 340 11.46 19.46 -5.45
N THR A 341 11.72 20.04 -6.63
CA THR A 341 11.13 21.28 -7.12
C THR A 341 10.15 21.07 -8.28
N LEU A 342 9.90 19.83 -8.71
CA LEU A 342 9.04 19.51 -9.84
C LEU A 342 7.62 20.13 -9.70
N PHE A 343 7.13 20.23 -8.46
CA PHE A 343 5.79 20.79 -8.19
C PHE A 343 5.68 22.25 -8.63
N ILE A 344 6.78 23.01 -8.62
CA ILE A 344 6.81 24.40 -9.08
C ILE A 344 6.50 24.47 -10.57
N ASN A 345 7.10 23.57 -11.36
CA ASN A 345 6.88 23.52 -12.81
C ASN A 345 5.43 23.14 -13.14
N LEU A 346 4.82 22.22 -12.39
CA LEU A 346 3.41 21.88 -12.55
C LEU A 346 2.49 23.07 -12.25
N ILE A 347 2.78 23.84 -11.20
CA ILE A 347 2.02 25.06 -10.86
C ILE A 347 2.15 26.09 -11.98
N GLN A 348 3.37 26.36 -12.44
CA GLN A 348 3.62 27.37 -13.48
C GLN A 348 2.97 27.01 -14.82
N HIS A 349 2.93 25.71 -15.16
CA HIS A 349 2.41 25.26 -16.45
C HIS A 349 0.88 25.07 -16.45
N PHE A 350 0.32 24.47 -15.38
CA PHE A 350 -1.10 24.10 -15.34
C PHE A 350 -1.95 24.96 -14.38
N GLY A 351 -1.32 25.80 -13.55
CA GLY A 351 -2.03 26.61 -12.55
C GLY A 351 -2.65 25.79 -11.42
N LEU A 352 -2.03 24.68 -11.01
CA LEU A 352 -2.52 23.83 -9.92
C LEU A 352 -2.33 24.48 -8.55
N ALA A 353 -3.16 24.09 -7.58
CA ALA A 353 -2.95 24.45 -6.18
C ALA A 353 -1.63 23.83 -5.65
N THR A 354 -0.96 24.51 -4.72
CA THR A 354 0.37 24.10 -4.25
C THR A 354 0.41 22.73 -3.59
N ASP A 355 -0.59 22.43 -2.76
CA ASP A 355 -0.74 21.13 -2.09
C ASP A 355 -1.05 20.01 -3.10
N VAL A 356 -1.90 20.26 -4.10
CA VAL A 356 -2.18 19.35 -5.21
C VAL A 356 -0.91 19.06 -6.01
N ALA A 357 -0.18 20.09 -6.43
CA ALA A 357 1.06 19.89 -7.18
C ALA A 357 2.09 19.07 -6.39
N LYS A 358 2.27 19.35 -5.09
CA LYS A 358 3.14 18.56 -4.22
C LYS A 358 2.68 17.11 -4.14
N HIS A 359 1.40 16.87 -3.87
CA HIS A 359 0.81 15.52 -3.85
C HIS A 359 1.08 14.76 -5.14
N LEU A 360 0.80 15.37 -6.29
CA LEU A 360 1.02 14.72 -7.59
C LEU A 360 2.49 14.38 -7.80
N THR A 361 3.42 15.28 -7.49
CA THR A 361 4.85 14.97 -7.62
C THR A 361 5.34 13.87 -6.69
N GLN A 362 4.81 13.80 -5.46
CA GLN A 362 5.18 12.78 -4.49
C GLN A 362 4.58 11.40 -4.84
N SER A 363 3.40 11.39 -5.46
CA SER A 363 2.65 10.16 -5.77
C SER A 363 2.93 9.60 -7.16
N TYR A 364 3.17 10.45 -8.16
CA TYR A 364 3.34 10.05 -9.56
C TYR A 364 4.72 10.38 -10.12
N GLY A 365 5.53 11.15 -9.39
CA GLY A 365 6.83 11.60 -9.87
C GLY A 365 6.71 12.36 -11.19
N ASP A 366 7.44 11.94 -12.21
CA ASP A 366 7.37 12.54 -13.56
C ASP A 366 6.04 12.30 -14.29
N ARG A 367 5.25 11.30 -13.90
CA ARG A 367 3.92 11.07 -14.48
C ARG A 367 2.90 12.12 -14.03
N ALA A 368 3.23 12.93 -13.04
CA ALA A 368 2.40 14.05 -12.58
C ALA A 368 2.05 15.04 -13.71
N TRP A 369 2.90 15.18 -14.73
CA TRP A 369 2.61 15.98 -15.93
C TRP A 369 1.38 15.47 -16.68
N GLU A 370 1.29 14.16 -16.90
CA GLU A 370 0.16 13.55 -17.62
C GLU A 370 -1.11 13.61 -16.76
N VAL A 371 -1.00 13.36 -15.46
CA VAL A 371 -2.14 13.51 -14.52
C VAL A 371 -2.69 14.94 -14.54
N ALA A 372 -1.82 15.94 -14.48
CA ALA A 372 -2.21 17.34 -14.55
C ALA A 372 -2.83 17.69 -15.92
N ALA A 373 -2.30 17.15 -17.02
CA ALA A 373 -2.87 17.34 -18.35
C ALA A 373 -4.26 16.70 -18.53
N LEU A 374 -4.56 15.62 -17.81
CA LEU A 374 -5.87 14.96 -17.79
C LEU A 374 -6.91 15.63 -16.88
N SER A 375 -6.50 16.62 -16.11
CA SER A 375 -7.38 17.33 -15.17
C SER A 375 -8.21 18.40 -15.88
N ASN A 376 -9.47 18.59 -15.50
CA ASN A 376 -10.34 19.61 -16.07
C ASN A 376 -9.96 21.03 -15.60
N PRO A 377 -10.20 22.07 -16.42
CA PRO A 377 -10.14 23.45 -15.94
C PRO A 377 -11.15 23.65 -14.80
N THR A 378 -10.87 24.60 -13.91
CA THR A 378 -11.83 25.02 -12.88
C THR A 378 -12.48 26.35 -13.24
N ASP A 379 -13.60 26.67 -12.61
CA ASP A 379 -14.29 27.96 -12.74
C ASP A 379 -13.72 29.06 -11.82
N MET A 380 -12.54 28.83 -11.22
CA MET A 380 -11.89 29.76 -10.30
C MET A 380 -10.73 30.50 -10.99
N ARG A 381 -10.39 31.69 -10.47
CA ARG A 381 -9.17 32.41 -10.89
C ARG A 381 -7.90 31.61 -10.57
N PHE A 382 -7.92 30.85 -9.48
CA PHE A 382 -6.87 29.92 -9.08
C PHE A 382 -7.46 28.91 -8.08
N PRO A 383 -7.12 27.61 -8.16
CA PRO A 383 -6.33 26.96 -9.20
C PRO A 383 -7.03 26.96 -10.57
N LEU A 384 -6.28 27.03 -11.67
CA LEU A 384 -6.84 27.07 -13.04
C LEU A 384 -7.33 25.70 -13.51
N ARG A 385 -6.77 24.62 -12.95
CA ARG A 385 -7.03 23.24 -13.35
C ARG A 385 -6.96 22.30 -12.15
N GLY A 386 -7.62 21.15 -12.23
CA GLY A 386 -7.67 20.15 -11.18
C GLY A 386 -8.88 20.35 -10.29
N VAL A 387 -10.02 19.77 -10.69
CA VAL A 387 -11.24 19.78 -9.88
C VAL A 387 -11.02 18.79 -8.74
N ARG A 388 -11.06 19.27 -7.50
CA ARG A 388 -10.88 18.41 -6.33
C ARG A 388 -12.00 17.40 -6.20
N LEU A 389 -11.63 16.17 -5.90
CA LEU A 389 -12.56 15.10 -5.56
C LEU A 389 -13.18 15.28 -4.16
N SER A 390 -12.40 15.84 -3.24
CA SER A 390 -12.80 16.21 -1.88
C SER A 390 -12.20 17.56 -1.52
N PRO A 391 -12.93 18.47 -0.86
CA PRO A 391 -12.36 19.74 -0.41
C PRO A 391 -11.26 19.57 0.65
N LEU A 392 -11.23 18.44 1.36
CA LEU A 392 -10.31 18.16 2.46
C LEU A 392 -8.95 17.63 1.99
N TYR A 393 -8.88 17.06 0.78
CA TYR A 393 -7.72 16.32 0.30
C TYR A 393 -7.22 16.85 -1.05
N PRO A 394 -5.93 16.67 -1.38
CA PRO A 394 -5.33 17.17 -2.62
C PRO A 394 -5.62 16.27 -3.84
N PHE A 395 -6.66 15.43 -3.79
CA PHE A 395 -7.00 14.51 -4.86
C PHE A 395 -7.86 15.19 -5.92
N ILE A 396 -7.53 14.99 -7.20
CA ILE A 396 -8.20 15.67 -8.32
C ILE A 396 -8.75 14.71 -9.38
N ASP A 397 -9.69 15.20 -10.18
CA ASP A 397 -10.36 14.49 -11.27
C ASP A 397 -9.39 13.85 -12.28
N GLY A 398 -8.27 14.50 -12.58
CA GLY A 398 -7.24 13.94 -13.46
C GLY A 398 -6.61 12.64 -12.96
N GLU A 399 -6.55 12.42 -11.64
CA GLU A 399 -6.05 11.16 -11.07
C GLU A 399 -6.97 9.98 -11.40
N VAL A 400 -8.29 10.20 -11.43
CA VAL A 400 -9.27 9.15 -11.78
C VAL A 400 -9.07 8.74 -13.24
N ARG A 401 -8.94 9.70 -14.15
CA ARG A 401 -8.71 9.41 -15.57
C ARG A 401 -7.37 8.74 -15.80
N TYR A 402 -6.32 9.20 -15.12
CA TYR A 402 -4.99 8.58 -15.20
C TYR A 402 -5.04 7.13 -14.70
N ALA A 403 -5.66 6.90 -13.54
CA ALA A 403 -5.82 5.58 -12.95
C ALA A 403 -6.49 4.59 -13.91
N VAL A 404 -7.56 5.00 -14.59
CA VAL A 404 -8.26 4.18 -15.58
C VAL A 404 -7.40 3.95 -16.83
N ARG A 405 -6.88 5.02 -17.42
CA ARG A 405 -6.21 4.97 -18.74
C ARG A 405 -4.80 4.37 -18.70
N ARG A 406 -4.11 4.47 -17.56
CA ARG A 406 -2.67 4.14 -17.42
C ARG A 406 -2.34 3.16 -16.33
N GLU A 407 -3.22 2.97 -15.34
CA GLU A 407 -2.96 2.11 -14.18
C GLU A 407 -3.98 0.97 -14.02
N TYR A 408 -4.75 0.69 -15.08
CA TYR A 408 -5.74 -0.40 -15.15
C TYR A 408 -6.78 -0.40 -14.00
N ALA A 409 -7.18 0.77 -13.50
CA ALA A 409 -8.29 0.83 -12.55
C ALA A 409 -9.61 0.43 -13.22
N GLN A 410 -10.33 -0.54 -12.63
CA GLN A 410 -11.57 -1.11 -13.16
C GLN A 410 -12.74 -1.05 -12.15
N THR A 411 -12.47 -0.61 -10.92
CA THR A 411 -13.48 -0.42 -9.87
C THR A 411 -13.25 0.90 -9.13
N ALA A 412 -14.29 1.49 -8.55
CA ALA A 412 -14.19 2.69 -7.74
C ALA A 412 -13.28 2.48 -6.50
N VAL A 413 -13.26 1.25 -5.96
CA VAL A 413 -12.34 0.86 -4.88
C VAL A 413 -10.88 0.93 -5.33
N ASP A 414 -10.55 0.55 -6.58
CA ASP A 414 -9.17 0.69 -7.10
C ASP A 414 -8.68 2.14 -6.96
N VAL A 415 -9.55 3.10 -7.29
CA VAL A 415 -9.24 4.53 -7.24
C VAL A 415 -9.19 5.04 -5.80
N LEU A 416 -10.26 4.85 -5.03
CA LEU A 416 -10.38 5.40 -3.67
C LEU A 416 -9.39 4.78 -2.69
N ALA A 417 -9.13 3.47 -2.79
CA ALA A 417 -8.33 2.75 -1.83
C ALA A 417 -6.86 2.63 -2.25
N ARG A 418 -6.57 2.46 -3.54
CA ARG A 418 -5.21 2.11 -4.01
C ARG A 418 -4.55 3.19 -4.89
N ARG A 419 -5.31 4.03 -5.61
CA ARG A 419 -4.75 5.15 -6.41
C ARG A 419 -4.78 6.51 -5.73
N THR A 420 -5.61 6.70 -4.71
CA THR A 420 -5.59 7.95 -3.91
C THR A 420 -5.32 7.65 -2.44
N ARG A 421 -5.79 6.49 -1.95
CA ARG A 421 -5.83 6.11 -0.53
C ARG A 421 -6.78 6.95 0.32
N LEU A 422 -7.71 7.69 -0.30
CA LEU A 422 -8.73 8.45 0.41
C LEU A 422 -9.51 7.55 1.39
N ALA A 423 -9.85 6.33 0.99
CA ALA A 423 -10.53 5.36 1.86
C ALA A 423 -9.72 5.00 3.11
N PHE A 424 -8.39 5.04 3.03
CA PHE A 424 -7.52 4.81 4.19
C PHE A 424 -7.35 6.05 5.05
N LEU A 425 -7.50 7.26 4.50
CA LEU A 425 -7.30 8.52 5.21
C LEU A 425 -8.55 8.99 5.94
N ASN A 426 -9.72 8.85 5.29
CA ASN A 426 -10.99 9.30 5.82
C ASN A 426 -12.13 8.57 5.10
N ALA A 427 -12.77 7.63 5.79
CA ALA A 427 -13.81 6.79 5.22
C ALA A 427 -15.07 7.58 4.86
N GLN A 428 -15.39 8.63 5.63
CA GLN A 428 -16.53 9.52 5.39
C GLN A 428 -16.28 10.40 4.16
N ALA A 429 -15.10 11.01 4.05
CA ALA A 429 -14.73 11.77 2.86
C ALA A 429 -14.67 10.88 1.59
N ALA A 430 -14.26 9.62 1.73
CA ALA A 430 -14.30 8.66 0.63
C ALA A 430 -15.74 8.36 0.17
N LEU A 431 -16.69 8.22 1.11
CA LEU A 431 -18.12 8.05 0.80
C LEU A 431 -18.68 9.30 0.08
N GLU A 432 -18.36 10.49 0.56
CA GLU A 432 -18.78 11.77 -0.03
C GLU A 432 -18.28 11.96 -1.46
N THR A 433 -17.06 11.53 -1.74
CA THR A 433 -16.42 11.62 -3.05
C THR A 433 -16.88 10.51 -4.01
N LEU A 434 -17.46 9.42 -3.52
CA LEU A 434 -17.79 8.22 -4.30
C LEU A 434 -18.69 8.50 -5.53
N PRO A 435 -19.77 9.32 -5.47
CA PRO A 435 -20.60 9.59 -6.65
C PRO A 435 -19.80 10.17 -7.81
N LEU A 436 -18.94 11.16 -7.52
CA LEU A 436 -18.10 11.83 -8.52
C LEU A 436 -17.08 10.87 -9.13
N VAL A 437 -16.44 10.04 -8.32
CA VAL A 437 -15.49 9.02 -8.81
C VAL A 437 -16.19 8.02 -9.73
N ILE A 438 -17.37 7.53 -9.35
CA ILE A 438 -18.14 6.60 -10.19
C ILE A 438 -18.52 7.24 -11.52
N ASP A 439 -18.91 8.52 -11.53
CA ASP A 439 -19.27 9.20 -12.77
C ASP A 439 -18.08 9.43 -13.70
N LEU A 440 -16.94 9.86 -13.16
CA LEU A 440 -15.70 9.99 -13.92
C LEU A 440 -15.26 8.63 -14.50
N MET A 441 -15.28 7.56 -13.70
CA MET A 441 -14.94 6.22 -14.19
C MET A 441 -15.93 5.71 -15.23
N ALA A 442 -17.22 5.98 -15.06
CA ALA A 442 -18.24 5.58 -16.02
C ALA A 442 -18.09 6.31 -17.35
N GLU A 443 -17.63 7.56 -17.35
CA GLU A 443 -17.31 8.29 -18.58
C GLU A 443 -16.16 7.61 -19.34
N GLU A 444 -15.12 7.19 -18.63
CA GLU A 444 -13.93 6.54 -19.20
C GLU A 444 -14.22 5.10 -19.68
N LEU A 445 -14.92 4.31 -18.86
CA LEU A 445 -15.17 2.89 -19.07
C LEU A 445 -16.53 2.58 -19.70
N LYS A 446 -17.32 3.61 -20.01
CA LYS A 446 -18.66 3.52 -20.62
C LYS A 446 -19.63 2.67 -19.79
N TRP A 447 -19.61 2.82 -18.47
CA TRP A 447 -20.51 2.09 -17.59
C TRP A 447 -21.95 2.58 -17.71
N ASP A 448 -22.88 1.62 -17.75
CA ASP A 448 -24.32 1.87 -17.68
C ASP A 448 -24.79 2.14 -16.23
N ALA A 449 -26.07 2.46 -16.07
CA ALA A 449 -26.66 2.74 -14.76
C ALA A 449 -26.57 1.54 -13.80
N LYS A 450 -26.67 0.31 -14.31
CA LYS A 450 -26.59 -0.91 -13.51
C LYS A 450 -25.19 -1.11 -12.96
N ARG A 451 -24.17 -0.95 -13.80
CA ARG A 451 -22.75 -1.04 -13.42
C ARG A 451 -22.37 0.05 -12.41
N LYS A 452 -22.86 1.28 -12.60
CA LYS A 452 -22.72 2.36 -11.61
C LYS A 452 -23.31 1.98 -10.25
N GLN A 453 -24.48 1.34 -10.23
CA GLN A 453 -25.11 0.88 -8.98
C GLN A 453 -24.30 -0.24 -8.32
N THR A 454 -23.80 -1.21 -9.09
CA THR A 454 -22.90 -2.25 -8.56
C THR A 454 -21.66 -1.65 -7.90
N GLU A 455 -21.05 -0.64 -8.54
CA GLU A 455 -19.88 0.03 -7.98
C GLU A 455 -20.19 0.83 -6.72
N TRP A 456 -21.39 1.43 -6.63
CA TRP A 456 -21.87 2.05 -5.40
C TRP A 456 -21.97 1.03 -4.26
N ASP A 457 -22.73 -0.04 -4.48
CA ASP A 457 -23.03 -1.03 -3.43
C ASP A 457 -21.75 -1.72 -2.93
N ASP A 458 -20.86 -2.11 -3.83
CA ASP A 458 -19.60 -2.75 -3.49
C ASP A 458 -18.64 -1.78 -2.78
N SER A 459 -18.59 -0.52 -3.20
CA SER A 459 -17.71 0.48 -2.59
C SER A 459 -18.19 0.88 -1.20
N VAL A 460 -19.50 1.06 -0.99
CA VAL A 460 -20.06 1.31 0.35
C VAL A 460 -19.79 0.14 1.28
N ARG A 461 -19.94 -1.11 0.79
CA ARG A 461 -19.58 -2.31 1.56
C ARG A 461 -18.09 -2.33 1.92
N PHE A 462 -17.22 -2.01 0.97
CA PHE A 462 -15.78 -1.93 1.21
C PHE A 462 -15.42 -0.86 2.25
N LEU A 463 -16.07 0.32 2.22
CA LEU A 463 -15.77 1.38 3.20
C LEU A 463 -16.09 0.97 4.64
N MET A 464 -16.94 -0.04 4.87
CA MET A 464 -17.13 -0.62 6.21
C MET A 464 -15.84 -1.26 6.76
N SER A 465 -15.00 -1.87 5.91
CA SER A 465 -13.68 -2.40 6.33
C SER A 465 -12.64 -1.30 6.56
N MET A 466 -12.98 -0.06 6.19
CA MET A 466 -12.20 1.15 6.41
C MET A 466 -12.72 2.00 7.59
N GLY A 467 -13.63 1.45 8.40
CA GLY A 467 -14.13 2.08 9.62
C GLY A 467 -15.31 3.02 9.42
N LEU A 468 -15.95 3.00 8.24
CA LEU A 468 -17.22 3.71 8.02
C LEU A 468 -18.31 3.12 8.93
N ASP A 469 -19.12 4.00 9.51
CA ASP A 469 -20.16 3.61 10.46
C ASP A 469 -21.21 2.68 9.82
N LYS A 470 -21.50 1.54 10.48
CA LYS A 470 -22.49 0.56 10.03
C LYS A 470 -23.88 1.14 9.83
N ARG A 471 -24.24 2.24 10.50
CA ARG A 471 -25.51 2.97 10.30
C ARG A 471 -25.63 3.57 8.90
N ARG A 472 -24.51 3.74 8.18
CA ARG A 472 -24.47 4.19 6.78
C ARG A 472 -24.73 3.04 5.81
N LEU A 473 -24.85 1.79 6.27
CA LEU A 473 -25.20 0.67 5.42
C LEU A 473 -26.61 0.87 4.85
N GLY A 474 -26.71 1.03 3.53
CA GLY A 474 -27.96 1.33 2.84
C GLY A 474 -28.17 2.81 2.52
N ILE A 475 -27.21 3.69 2.80
CA ILE A 475 -27.22 5.06 2.30
C ILE A 475 -27.27 5.05 0.77
N SER A 476 -28.22 5.78 0.19
CA SER A 476 -28.35 5.84 -1.27
C SER A 476 -27.38 6.86 -1.85
N ARG A 477 -27.00 6.66 -3.11
CA ARG A 477 -26.20 7.62 -3.88
C ARG A 477 -26.84 9.02 -3.86
N LYS A 478 -28.17 9.09 -3.98
CA LYS A 478 -28.93 10.33 -3.96
C LYS A 478 -28.87 11.05 -2.60
N ASP A 479 -28.82 10.31 -1.50
CA ASP A 479 -28.71 10.90 -0.16
C ASP A 479 -27.38 11.62 -0.01
N VAL A 480 -26.28 10.97 -0.41
CA VAL A 480 -24.93 11.56 -0.39
C VAL A 480 -24.83 12.78 -1.31
N GLU A 481 -25.35 12.70 -2.54
CA GLU A 481 -25.39 13.83 -3.47
C GLU A 481 -26.23 15.01 -2.93
N ALA A 482 -27.24 14.73 -2.10
CA ALA A 482 -28.05 15.74 -1.42
C ALA A 482 -27.41 16.27 -0.11
N GLY A 483 -26.21 15.82 0.24
CA GLY A 483 -25.52 16.21 1.48
C GLY A 483 -26.13 15.61 2.74
N LYS A 484 -26.91 14.53 2.62
CA LYS A 484 -27.43 13.77 3.75
C LYS A 484 -26.41 12.71 4.11
N PHE A 485 -25.81 12.84 5.29
CA PHE A 485 -24.84 11.90 5.80
C PHE A 485 -25.46 11.04 6.87
#